data_AF-A0A2J0LPP6-F1
#
_entry.id   AF-A0A2J0LPP6-F1
#
_cell.length_a   1.000
_cell.length_b   1.000
_cell.length_c   1.000
_cell.angle_alpha   90.00
_cell.angle_beta   90.00
_cell.angle_gamma   90.00
#
_symmetry.space_group_name_H-M   'P 1'
#
loop_
_entity.id
_entity.type
_entity.pdbx_description
1 polymer ?
#
loop_
_entity_poly.entity_id
_entity_poly.type
_entity_poly.pdbx_seq_one_letter_code
_entity_poly.pdbx_strand_id
1 'polypeptide(L)'
;VNSIGIDKVFVIIGHKADLVKDRISGIRCIRQAGLLGTGDAVARARSALLKDNKIDSVLILYGDTPLLSQEIIRKLIEKHVSSNAGATLLTAQLKNPTGYGRVIRSSASKIVKIVEELDASIYEKVIEEINVGVYCFNKRP
;
A
#
# COMPACT_ATOMS: atom_id res chain seq x y z
N VAL A 1 -7.71 6.94 8.85
CA VAL A 1 -7.72 5.50 9.23
C VAL A 1 -8.35 5.27 10.60
N ASN A 2 -8.05 6.06 11.64
CA ASN A 2 -8.70 5.89 12.96
C ASN A 2 -10.23 6.03 12.89
N SER A 3 -10.75 6.96 12.09
CA SER A 3 -12.19 7.17 11.86
C SER A 3 -12.94 5.98 11.23
N ILE A 4 -12.21 4.97 10.74
CA ILE A 4 -12.77 3.74 10.19
C ILE A 4 -12.45 2.51 11.06
N GLY A 5 -12.04 2.72 12.33
CA GLY A 5 -11.83 1.66 13.31
C GLY A 5 -10.47 0.97 13.24
N ILE A 6 -9.47 1.58 12.59
CA ILE A 6 -8.10 1.06 12.56
C ILE A 6 -7.31 1.71 13.70
N ASP A 7 -7.13 0.99 14.80
CA ASP A 7 -6.46 1.51 16.01
C ASP A 7 -4.95 1.25 16.01
N LYS A 8 -4.49 0.21 15.32
CA LYS A 8 -3.07 -0.16 15.26
C LYS A 8 -2.42 0.42 14.01
N VAL A 9 -1.87 1.61 14.17
CA VAL A 9 -1.19 2.35 13.08
C VAL A 9 0.31 2.40 13.33
N PHE A 10 1.07 2.01 12.31
CA PHE A 10 2.53 2.15 12.26
C PHE A 10 2.89 3.10 11.13
N VAL A 11 3.73 4.09 11.41
CA VAL A 11 4.24 5.02 10.39
C VAL A 11 5.71 4.73 10.15
N ILE A 12 6.06 4.41 8.91
CA ILE A 12 7.47 4.21 8.54
C ILE A 12 8.05 5.57 8.17
N ILE A 13 9.13 5.95 8.85
CA ILE A 13 9.81 7.24 8.67
C ILE A 13 11.26 7.03 8.25
N GLY A 14 11.73 7.86 7.33
CA GLY A 14 13.08 7.75 6.76
C GLY A 14 13.76 9.11 6.67
N HIS A 15 13.76 9.71 5.48
CA HIS A 15 14.32 11.05 5.26
C HIS A 15 13.68 12.08 6.22
N LYS A 16 14.51 12.87 6.92
CA LYS A 16 14.06 13.86 7.92
C LYS A 16 13.09 13.28 8.95
N ALA A 17 13.33 12.02 9.37
CA ALA A 17 12.49 11.28 10.31
C ALA A 17 12.11 12.08 11.57
N ASP A 18 13.06 12.83 12.14
CA ASP A 18 12.80 13.59 13.37
C ASP A 18 11.75 14.69 13.14
N LEU A 19 11.82 15.43 12.03
CA LEU A 19 10.81 16.43 11.67
C LEU A 19 9.42 15.82 11.46
N VAL A 20 9.34 14.64 10.86
CA VAL A 20 8.06 13.93 10.69
C VAL A 20 7.53 13.51 12.06
N LYS A 21 8.37 12.85 12.86
CA LYS A 21 8.02 12.35 14.19
C LYS A 21 7.48 13.46 15.11
N ASP A 22 8.08 14.64 15.06
CA ASP A 22 7.62 15.81 15.83
C ASP A 22 6.23 16.29 15.42
N ARG A 23 5.82 16.08 14.15
CA ARG A 23 4.50 16.47 13.63
C ARG A 23 3.41 15.43 13.87
N ILE A 24 3.76 14.16 14.08
CA ILE A 24 2.80 13.05 14.26
C ILE A 24 2.89 12.40 15.65
N SER A 25 2.95 13.23 16.69
CA SER A 25 3.04 12.80 18.09
C SER A 25 1.94 11.80 18.46
N GLY A 26 2.29 10.78 19.24
CA GLY A 26 1.34 9.75 19.70
C GLY A 26 1.14 8.59 18.72
N ILE A 27 1.73 8.63 17.53
CA ILE A 27 1.71 7.52 16.58
C ILE A 27 3.03 6.75 16.62
N ARG A 28 2.95 5.41 16.60
CA ARG A 28 4.13 4.56 16.63
C ARG A 28 4.89 4.66 15.32
N CYS A 29 6.06 5.30 15.38
CA CYS A 29 6.96 5.43 14.24
C CYS A 29 8.01 4.32 14.22
N ILE A 30 8.36 3.84 13.02
CA ILE A 30 9.43 2.85 12.79
C ILE A 30 10.40 3.44 11.77
N ARG A 31 11.70 3.41 12.07
CA ARG A 31 12.73 4.02 11.20
C ARG A 31 13.13 3.07 10.07
N GLN A 32 13.15 3.59 8.85
CA GLN A 32 13.83 3.02 7.69
C GLN A 32 15.12 3.79 7.45
N ALA A 33 16.26 3.23 7.87
CA ALA A 33 17.55 3.93 7.83
C ALA A 33 18.15 4.01 6.42
N GLY A 34 18.15 2.89 5.68
CA GLY A 34 18.47 2.87 4.25
C GLY A 34 17.15 2.89 3.48
N LEU A 35 16.94 3.91 2.65
CA LEU A 35 15.71 4.09 1.85
C LEU A 35 15.67 3.09 0.68
N LEU A 36 15.61 1.79 1.00
CA LEU A 36 15.73 0.67 0.06
C LEU A 36 14.40 0.30 -0.64
N GLY A 37 13.47 1.25 -0.72
CA GLY A 37 12.16 1.07 -1.35
C GLY A 37 11.03 0.68 -0.38
N THR A 38 9.83 0.56 -0.95
CA THR A 38 8.56 0.35 -0.21
C THR A 38 8.46 -1.04 0.42
N GLY A 39 8.99 -2.07 -0.25
CA GLY A 39 9.07 -3.42 0.30
C GLY A 39 9.90 -3.48 1.58
N ASP A 40 11.06 -2.83 1.61
CA ASP A 40 11.89 -2.71 2.81
C ASP A 40 11.15 -1.91 3.91
N ALA A 41 10.45 -0.84 3.55
CA ALA A 41 9.67 -0.03 4.49
C ALA A 41 8.64 -0.88 5.25
N VAL A 42 7.87 -1.72 4.53
CA VAL A 42 6.92 -2.66 5.13
C VAL A 42 7.63 -3.71 5.97
N ALA A 43 8.79 -4.21 5.52
CA ALA A 43 9.58 -5.20 6.26
C ALA A 43 10.04 -4.67 7.63
N ARG A 44 10.27 -3.36 7.78
CA ARG A 44 10.58 -2.74 9.09
C ARG A 44 9.44 -2.89 10.10
N ALA A 45 8.19 -2.98 9.65
CA ALA A 45 7.03 -3.24 10.52
C ALA A 45 6.81 -4.72 10.85
N ARG A 46 7.49 -5.65 10.16
CA ARG A 46 7.21 -7.09 10.24
C ARG A 46 7.20 -7.64 11.67
N SER A 47 8.20 -7.30 12.49
CA SER A 47 8.23 -7.78 13.87
C SER A 47 7.07 -7.25 14.71
N ALA A 48 6.59 -6.03 14.46
CA ALA A 48 5.47 -5.45 15.20
C ALA A 48 4.14 -6.08 14.77
N LEU A 49 3.98 -6.33 13.46
CA LEU A 49 2.79 -6.96 12.90
C LEU A 49 2.66 -8.43 13.31
N LEU A 50 3.75 -9.20 13.28
CA LEU A 50 3.72 -10.65 13.55
C LEU A 50 3.56 -11.01 15.02
N LYS A 51 4.01 -10.15 15.95
CA LYS A 51 3.84 -10.39 17.40
C LYS A 51 2.39 -10.29 17.85
N ASP A 52 1.54 -9.65 17.04
CA ASP A 52 0.15 -9.41 17.39
C ASP A 52 -0.76 -10.42 16.71
N ASN A 53 -1.23 -11.40 17.49
CA ASN A 53 -2.10 -12.44 16.98
C ASN A 53 -3.51 -11.95 16.61
N LYS A 54 -3.90 -10.73 17.02
CA LYS A 54 -5.23 -10.14 16.72
C LYS A 54 -5.30 -9.40 15.37
N ILE A 55 -4.19 -9.29 14.65
CA ILE A 55 -4.16 -8.66 13.32
C ILE A 55 -4.41 -9.73 12.26
N ASP A 56 -5.51 -9.68 11.52
CA ASP A 56 -5.77 -10.64 10.45
C ASP A 56 -5.34 -10.12 9.08
N SER A 57 -5.54 -8.81 8.84
CA SER A 57 -5.15 -8.13 7.60
C SER A 57 -4.31 -6.88 7.89
N VAL A 58 -3.50 -6.50 6.92
CA VAL A 58 -2.59 -5.34 6.97
C VAL A 58 -2.93 -4.40 5.81
N LEU A 59 -3.42 -3.21 6.16
CA LEU A 59 -3.61 -2.11 5.20
C LEU A 59 -2.30 -1.33 5.05
N ILE A 60 -1.88 -1.10 3.82
CA ILE A 60 -0.70 -0.31 3.46
C ILE A 60 -1.16 0.90 2.66
N LEU A 61 -0.76 2.08 3.13
CA LEU A 61 -1.04 3.38 2.52
C LEU A 61 0.26 4.18 2.39
N TYR A 62 0.37 4.99 1.34
CA TYR A 62 1.45 5.97 1.22
C TYR A 62 1.06 7.30 1.88
N GLY A 63 2.02 7.93 2.55
CA GLY A 63 1.79 9.19 3.30
C GLY A 63 1.53 10.42 2.42
N ASP A 64 1.73 10.29 1.11
CA ASP A 64 1.60 11.33 0.08
C ASP A 64 0.29 11.21 -0.72
N THR A 65 -0.68 10.43 -0.24
CA THR A 65 -2.00 10.24 -0.88
C THR A 65 -3.14 10.93 -0.09
N PRO A 66 -3.12 12.27 0.06
CA PRO A 66 -4.04 12.98 0.97
C PRO A 66 -5.51 12.93 0.54
N LEU A 67 -5.79 12.67 -0.74
CA LEU A 67 -7.15 12.64 -1.30
C LEU A 67 -7.85 11.27 -1.15
N LEU A 68 -7.19 10.29 -0.53
CA LEU A 68 -7.77 8.97 -0.34
C LEU A 68 -8.93 9.02 0.66
N SER A 69 -10.14 8.75 0.17
CA SER A 69 -11.35 8.84 1.00
C SER A 69 -11.51 7.63 1.92
N GLN A 70 -12.19 7.86 3.05
CA GLN A 70 -12.52 6.81 4.01
C GLN A 70 -13.38 5.70 3.38
N GLU A 71 -14.29 6.09 2.48
CA GLU A 71 -15.17 5.17 1.77
C GLU A 71 -14.39 4.21 0.87
N ILE A 72 -13.39 4.71 0.13
CA ILE A 72 -12.54 3.87 -0.73
C ILE A 72 -11.77 2.85 0.12
N ILE A 73 -11.21 3.28 1.25
CA ILE A 73 -10.48 2.37 2.14
C ILE A 73 -11.41 1.29 2.72
N ARG A 74 -12.62 1.64 3.16
CA ARG A 74 -13.60 0.66 3.65
C ARG A 74 -13.96 -0.37 2.57
N LYS A 75 -14.30 0.10 1.37
CA LYS A 75 -14.61 -0.78 0.22
C LYS A 75 -13.47 -1.73 -0.12
N LEU A 76 -12.22 -1.25 -0.06
CA LEU A 76 -11.04 -2.11 -0.27
C LEU A 76 -10.95 -3.21 0.79
N ILE A 77 -11.11 -2.87 2.07
CA ILE A 77 -11.06 -3.81 3.18
C ILE A 77 -12.21 -4.83 3.08
N GLU A 78 -13.44 -4.38 2.85
CA GLU A 78 -14.61 -5.23 2.65
C GLU A 78 -14.40 -6.21 1.48
N LYS A 79 -13.85 -5.71 0.36
CA LYS A 79 -13.53 -6.56 -0.79
C LYS A 79 -12.46 -7.59 -0.45
N HIS A 80 -11.43 -7.20 0.28
CA HIS A 80 -10.36 -8.09 0.71
C HIS A 80 -10.90 -9.23 1.58
N VAL A 81 -11.66 -8.88 2.63
CA VAL A 81 -12.24 -9.84 3.57
C VAL A 81 -13.23 -10.77 2.89
N SER A 82 -14.16 -10.23 2.09
CA SER A 82 -15.20 -11.02 1.41
C SER A 82 -14.65 -11.96 0.33
N SER A 83 -13.54 -11.60 -0.30
CA SER A 83 -12.89 -12.44 -1.32
C SER A 83 -11.88 -13.44 -0.74
N ASN A 84 -11.53 -13.34 0.54
CA ASN A 84 -10.45 -14.09 1.17
C ASN A 84 -9.14 -14.07 0.36
N ALA A 85 -8.85 -12.93 -0.29
CA ALA A 85 -7.69 -12.80 -1.16
C ALA A 85 -6.42 -12.63 -0.32
N GLY A 86 -5.30 -13.26 -0.71
CA GLY A 86 -4.01 -13.01 -0.06
C GLY A 86 -3.55 -11.55 -0.17
N ALA A 87 -3.93 -10.87 -1.26
CA ALA A 87 -3.69 -9.45 -1.48
C ALA A 87 -4.86 -8.82 -2.25
N THR A 88 -5.18 -7.58 -1.93
CA THR A 88 -6.13 -6.73 -2.65
C THR A 88 -5.52 -5.35 -2.80
N LEU A 89 -5.57 -4.77 -3.99
CA LEU A 89 -4.98 -3.47 -4.29
C LEU A 89 -6.01 -2.55 -4.92
N LEU A 90 -5.83 -1.26 -4.68
CA LEU A 90 -6.58 -0.22 -5.36
C LEU A 90 -5.92 0.11 -6.70
N THR A 91 -6.70 0.08 -7.77
CA THR A 91 -6.27 0.47 -9.12
C THR A 91 -7.12 1.63 -9.61
N ALA A 92 -6.63 2.35 -10.61
CA ALA A 92 -7.35 3.44 -11.26
C ALA A 92 -7.06 3.44 -12.76
N GLN A 93 -7.99 3.98 -13.54
CA GLN A 93 -7.80 4.22 -14.98
C GLN A 93 -7.39 5.68 -15.19
N LEU A 94 -6.23 5.91 -15.79
CA LEU A 94 -5.76 7.24 -16.17
C LEU A 94 -5.33 7.27 -17.63
N LYS A 95 -5.86 8.24 -18.39
CA LYS A 95 -5.45 8.51 -19.78
C LYS A 95 -3.96 8.83 -19.90
N ASN A 96 -3.38 9.47 -18.88
CA ASN A 96 -1.93 9.68 -18.78
C ASN A 96 -1.40 8.95 -17.55
N PRO A 97 -0.89 7.72 -17.71
CA PRO A 97 -0.41 6.90 -16.60
C PRO A 97 1.07 7.14 -16.25
N THR A 98 1.74 8.12 -16.87
CA THR A 98 3.17 8.41 -16.68
C THR A 98 3.52 8.56 -15.20
N GLY A 99 4.54 7.81 -14.76
CA GLY A 99 5.07 7.87 -13.39
C GLY A 99 4.45 6.85 -12.43
N TYR A 100 3.39 6.15 -12.83
CA TYR A 100 2.75 5.11 -12.00
C TYR A 100 3.19 3.70 -12.37
N GLY A 101 3.09 2.74 -11.46
CA GLY A 101 3.19 1.32 -11.82
C GLY A 101 1.98 0.87 -12.64
N ARG A 102 2.18 0.03 -13.66
CA ARG A 102 1.12 -0.53 -14.52
C ARG A 102 0.65 -1.86 -14.00
N VAL A 103 -0.67 -2.06 -13.95
CA VAL A 103 -1.28 -3.32 -13.53
C VAL A 103 -1.41 -4.23 -14.74
N ILE A 104 -0.60 -5.30 -14.77
CA ILE A 104 -0.64 -6.26 -15.87
C ILE A 104 -1.62 -7.36 -15.53
N ARG A 105 -2.60 -7.58 -16.41
CA ARG A 105 -3.60 -8.63 -16.28
C ARG A 105 -3.40 -9.71 -17.33
N SER A 106 -3.75 -10.95 -16.97
CA SER A 106 -3.87 -12.05 -17.93
C SER A 106 -5.15 -11.92 -18.75
N SER A 107 -5.28 -12.75 -19.79
CA SER A 107 -6.51 -12.86 -20.58
C SER A 107 -7.75 -13.25 -19.76
N ALA A 108 -7.56 -13.88 -18.59
CA ALA A 108 -8.63 -14.19 -17.63
C ALA A 108 -8.87 -13.07 -16.61
N SER A 109 -8.41 -11.85 -16.89
CA SER A 109 -8.53 -10.64 -16.04
C SER A 109 -7.87 -10.75 -14.65
N LYS A 110 -7.03 -11.77 -14.43
CA LYS A 110 -6.27 -11.92 -13.17
C LYS A 110 -5.04 -11.03 -13.19
N ILE A 111 -4.74 -10.39 -12.06
CA ILE A 111 -3.52 -9.60 -11.92
C ILE A 111 -2.31 -10.55 -11.92
N VAL A 112 -1.35 -10.26 -12.79
CA VAL A 112 -0.12 -11.05 -12.98
C VAL A 112 1.05 -10.37 -12.27
N LYS A 113 1.22 -9.06 -12.50
CA LYS A 113 2.31 -8.26 -11.90
C LYS A 113 1.95 -6.79 -11.91
N ILE A 114 2.70 -6.02 -11.13
CA ILE A 114 2.82 -4.56 -11.29
C ILE A 114 4.20 -4.31 -11.87
N VAL A 115 4.31 -3.48 -12.90
CA VAL A 115 5.58 -3.04 -13.47
C VAL A 115 5.73 -1.53 -13.29
N GLU A 116 6.82 -1.10 -12.67
CA GLU A 116 7.07 0.32 -12.40
C GLU A 116 7.39 1.08 -13.70
N GLU A 117 7.12 2.39 -13.73
CA GLU A 117 7.32 3.23 -14.93
C GLU A 117 8.75 3.14 -15.51
N LEU A 118 9.75 3.03 -14.63
CA LEU A 118 11.16 2.93 -15.02
C LEU A 118 11.52 1.58 -15.64
N ASP A 119 10.78 0.53 -15.28
CA ASP A 119 11.02 -0.85 -15.73
C ASP A 119 10.05 -1.27 -16.85
N ALA A 120 9.02 -0.47 -17.11
CA ALA A 120 7.98 -0.76 -18.09
C ALA A 120 8.50 -0.60 -19.53
N SER A 121 8.22 -1.60 -20.36
CA SER A 121 8.41 -1.51 -21.81
C SER A 121 7.48 -0.46 -22.44
N ILE A 122 7.78 -0.05 -23.68
CA ILE A 122 6.92 0.88 -24.44
C ILE A 122 5.47 0.38 -24.57
N TYR A 123 5.27 -0.94 -24.61
CA TYR A 123 3.94 -1.56 -24.69
C TYR A 123 3.23 -1.57 -23.33
N GLU A 124 3.97 -1.73 -22.23
CA GLU A 124 3.39 -1.66 -20.89
C GLU A 124 3.06 -0.21 -20.52
N LYS A 125 3.86 0.78 -20.95
CA LYS A 125 3.65 2.21 -20.64
C LYS A 125 2.33 2.78 -21.14
N VAL A 126 1.72 2.21 -22.18
CA VAL A 126 0.41 2.65 -22.71
C VAL A 126 -0.78 2.07 -21.93
N ILE A 127 -0.56 1.15 -20.99
CA ILE A 127 -1.64 0.60 -20.16
C ILE A 127 -2.16 1.72 -19.24
N GLU A 128 -3.47 1.98 -19.30
CA GLU A 128 -4.11 3.05 -18.51
C GLU A 128 -4.46 2.62 -17.08
N GLU A 129 -4.49 1.31 -16.80
CA GLU A 129 -4.70 0.79 -15.45
C GLU A 129 -3.41 0.90 -14.62
N ILE A 130 -3.47 1.76 -13.61
CA ILE A 130 -2.34 2.04 -12.72
C ILE A 130 -2.52 1.42 -11.33
N ASN A 131 -1.38 1.23 -10.68
CA ASN A 131 -1.27 0.94 -9.27
C ASN A 131 -1.36 2.25 -8.46
N VAL A 132 -2.36 2.37 -7.58
CA VAL A 132 -2.55 3.56 -6.73
C VAL A 132 -1.62 3.55 -5.51
N GLY A 133 -0.98 2.42 -5.20
CA GLY A 133 -0.09 2.30 -4.04
C GLY A 133 -0.84 2.08 -2.71
N VAL A 134 -2.04 1.51 -2.79
CA VAL A 134 -2.88 1.20 -1.63
C VAL A 134 -3.23 -0.28 -1.66
N TYR A 135 -2.94 -0.98 -0.57
CA TYR A 135 -3.03 -2.44 -0.51
C TYR A 135 -3.64 -2.92 0.79
N CYS A 136 -4.32 -4.06 0.75
CA CYS A 136 -4.71 -4.85 1.90
C CYS A 136 -4.18 -6.27 1.72
N PHE A 137 -3.44 -6.77 2.70
CA PHE A 137 -2.85 -8.11 2.69
C PHE A 137 -3.37 -8.94 3.84
N ASN A 138 -3.56 -10.24 3.63
CA ASN A 138 -3.68 -11.16 4.75
C ASN A 138 -2.33 -11.25 5.48
N LYS A 139 -2.34 -11.19 6.81
CA LYS A 139 -1.11 -11.25 7.62
C LYS A 139 -0.40 -12.59 7.46
N ARG A 140 -1.17 -13.67 7.27
CA ARG A 140 -0.66 -15.02 7.08
C ARG A 140 -1.12 -15.54 5.70
N PRO A 141 -0.24 -16.17 4.92
CA PRO A 141 -0.63 -16.85 3.69
C PRO A 141 -1.54 -18.05 3.97
#